data_AF-A0A6G5A694-F1
#
_entry.id   AF-A0A6G5A694-F1
#
_cell.length_a   1.000
_cell.length_b   1.000
_cell.length_c   1.000
_cell.angle_alpha   90.00
_cell.angle_beta   90.00
_cell.angle_gamma   90.00
#
_symmetry.space_group_name_H-M   'P 1'
#
loop_
_entity.id
_entity.type
_entity.pdbx_description
1 polymer ?
#
loop_
_entity_poly.entity_id
_entity_poly.type
_entity_poly.pdbx_seq_one_letter_code
_entity_poly.pdbx_strand_id
1 'polypeptide(L)'
;MNRFRLTCVLLTLASLTTLSHAATSCKNEKNADVDWFFMYKLPRGAQDKHKVSIPSGDEYVYIDSTTPTSTPYWKLSTHTIFNGSNALANTIAPLTAKQKPKNLAYVVYNDQPPIHLEDKTSSNGHTKGLFIFDEESGVWIIHSVPKFPEMLHHGFYTFPTNAREFGQTMLCVTFPTSQLETIATHLRLQYPNIYDSYAPASLRKGRPALNLLLNRKFIREAPWILTASLKDVSNNPYISFAKHGRYNRDVYSAAVASNLESNLFASTWRNGAGGKVPADCNYTYTVANVEALRLNMGKQQLQIKNGEDHSKWAISEETAKRFVCIGTLNRMHSQYRRGGQTLCFKNACSQAAYEERERVR
;
A
#
# COMPACT_ATOMS: atom_id res chain seq x y z
N MET A 1 7.99 -83.27 -12.44
CA MET A 1 8.33 -82.19 -11.49
C MET A 1 8.65 -80.94 -12.28
N ASN A 2 7.82 -79.90 -12.24
CA ASN A 2 8.21 -78.52 -12.59
C ASN A 2 7.23 -77.56 -11.91
N ARG A 3 7.68 -76.90 -10.85
CA ARG A 3 6.93 -75.87 -10.12
C ARG A 3 7.30 -74.50 -10.69
N PHE A 4 6.36 -73.81 -11.31
CA PHE A 4 6.50 -72.39 -11.64
C PHE A 4 6.37 -71.57 -10.35
N ARG A 5 7.42 -70.81 -9.99
CA ARG A 5 7.36 -69.81 -8.93
C ARG A 5 6.91 -68.48 -9.55
N LEU A 6 5.72 -68.02 -9.19
CA LEU A 6 5.24 -66.68 -9.49
C LEU A 6 5.91 -65.72 -8.49
N THR A 7 6.76 -64.82 -8.99
CA THR A 7 7.43 -63.82 -8.15
C THR A 7 6.63 -62.52 -8.24
N CYS A 8 5.96 -62.15 -7.16
CA CYS A 8 5.16 -60.94 -7.08
C CYS A 8 6.07 -59.73 -6.83
N VAL A 9 6.22 -58.85 -7.84
CA VAL A 9 6.98 -57.60 -7.71
C VAL A 9 6.04 -56.53 -7.16
N LEU A 10 6.21 -56.15 -5.89
CA LEU A 10 5.56 -54.97 -5.33
C LEU A 10 6.26 -53.72 -5.89
N LEU A 11 5.59 -52.99 -6.78
CA LEU A 11 5.95 -51.62 -7.16
C LEU A 11 5.46 -50.65 -6.07
N THR A 12 6.38 -50.13 -5.28
CA THR A 12 6.12 -48.99 -4.38
C THR A 12 6.06 -47.71 -5.21
N LEU A 13 4.85 -47.15 -5.40
CA LEU A 13 4.68 -45.82 -5.98
C LEU A 13 5.20 -44.78 -4.96
N ALA A 14 6.43 -44.30 -5.16
CA ALA A 14 6.92 -43.11 -4.46
C ALA A 14 6.19 -41.89 -5.04
N SER A 15 5.22 -41.38 -4.28
CA SER A 15 4.57 -40.09 -4.55
C SER A 15 5.63 -38.98 -4.51
N LEU A 16 6.07 -38.48 -5.67
CA LEU A 16 6.75 -37.19 -5.75
C LEU A 16 5.71 -36.11 -5.46
N THR A 17 5.58 -35.73 -4.20
CA THR A 17 4.93 -34.47 -3.84
C THR A 17 5.82 -33.34 -4.33
N THR A 18 5.56 -32.84 -5.54
CA THR A 18 6.06 -31.53 -5.93
C THR A 18 5.55 -30.53 -4.89
N LEU A 19 6.44 -29.96 -4.07
CA LEU A 19 6.09 -28.80 -3.25
C LEU A 19 5.61 -27.72 -4.22
N SER A 20 4.29 -27.57 -4.34
CA SER A 20 3.69 -26.43 -5.02
C SER A 20 4.13 -25.19 -4.27
N HIS A 21 5.01 -24.40 -4.89
CA HIS A 21 5.36 -23.09 -4.37
C HIS A 21 4.12 -22.21 -4.50
N ALA A 22 3.44 -21.93 -3.39
CA ALA A 22 2.32 -21.01 -3.41
C ALA A 22 2.82 -19.61 -3.78
N ALA A 23 2.29 -19.05 -4.86
CA ALA A 23 2.64 -17.74 -5.36
C ALA A 23 2.37 -16.65 -4.30
N THR A 24 3.18 -15.60 -4.32
CA THR A 24 3.16 -14.50 -3.37
C THR A 24 1.99 -13.58 -3.70
N SER A 25 1.10 -13.41 -2.73
CA SER A 25 -0.16 -12.69 -2.89
C SER A 25 -0.52 -11.90 -1.63
N CYS A 26 -1.35 -10.88 -1.79
CA CYS A 26 -2.01 -10.21 -0.68
C CYS A 26 -2.89 -11.25 0.01
N LYS A 27 -2.86 -11.28 1.34
CA LYS A 27 -3.64 -12.19 2.16
C LYS A 27 -4.75 -11.42 2.86
N ASN A 28 -5.96 -11.95 2.84
CA ASN A 28 -7.06 -11.40 3.62
C ASN A 28 -6.97 -11.77 5.11
N GLU A 29 -7.97 -11.36 5.90
CA GLU A 29 -8.03 -11.65 7.35
C GLU A 29 -8.08 -13.15 7.67
N LYS A 30 -8.51 -13.99 6.72
CA LYS A 30 -8.54 -15.47 6.84
C LYS A 30 -7.29 -16.14 6.26
N ASN A 31 -6.25 -15.35 5.93
CA ASN A 31 -5.02 -15.80 5.30
C ASN A 31 -5.22 -16.45 3.92
N ALA A 32 -6.30 -16.10 3.22
CA ALA A 32 -6.55 -16.52 1.84
C ALA A 32 -6.11 -15.44 0.86
N ASP A 33 -5.73 -15.86 -0.33
CA ASP A 33 -5.21 -15.02 -1.41
C ASP A 33 -6.29 -14.07 -1.93
N VAL A 34 -5.92 -12.81 -2.12
CA VAL A 34 -6.76 -11.76 -2.73
C VAL A 34 -5.92 -10.91 -3.69
N ASP A 35 -6.58 -10.32 -4.68
CA ASP A 35 -5.89 -9.49 -5.69
C ASP A 35 -5.43 -8.17 -5.09
N TRP A 36 -6.20 -7.64 -4.14
CA TRP A 36 -5.87 -6.44 -3.39
C TRP A 36 -6.69 -6.40 -2.10
N PHE A 37 -6.18 -5.67 -1.11
CA PHE A 37 -6.98 -5.22 0.04
C PHE A 37 -6.66 -3.79 0.39
N PHE A 38 -7.61 -3.14 1.05
CA PHE A 38 -7.46 -1.83 1.64
C PHE A 38 -7.85 -1.86 3.11
N MET A 39 -6.96 -1.36 3.95
CA MET A 39 -7.18 -1.17 5.37
C MET A 39 -7.11 0.32 5.70
N TYR A 40 -8.05 0.77 6.51
CA TYR A 40 -7.99 2.08 7.14
C TYR A 40 -8.04 1.91 8.66
N LYS A 41 -6.90 2.12 9.31
CA LYS A 41 -6.79 2.14 10.77
C LYS A 41 -7.42 3.41 11.32
N LEU A 42 -8.32 3.27 12.27
CA LEU A 42 -9.06 4.39 12.87
C LEU A 42 -8.17 5.17 13.84
N PRO A 43 -8.29 6.51 13.92
CA PRO A 43 -7.59 7.31 14.92
C PRO A 43 -8.18 7.07 16.31
N ARG A 44 -7.33 7.15 17.33
CA ARG A 44 -7.77 7.13 18.71
C ARG A 44 -8.65 8.36 18.99
N GLY A 45 -9.77 8.17 19.68
CA GLY A 45 -10.61 9.30 20.10
C GLY A 45 -11.48 9.90 19.00
N ALA A 46 -11.52 9.31 17.80
CA ALA A 46 -12.35 9.78 16.70
C ALA A 46 -13.82 9.92 17.13
N GLN A 47 -14.47 11.03 16.77
CA GLN A 47 -15.80 11.33 17.25
C GLN A 47 -16.85 10.45 16.57
N ASP A 48 -17.61 9.74 17.38
CA ASP A 48 -18.78 8.98 16.95
C ASP A 48 -20.05 9.81 17.14
N LYS A 49 -20.70 10.14 16.02
CA LYS A 49 -21.95 10.91 16.04
C LYS A 49 -23.08 10.18 16.74
N HIS A 50 -23.09 8.86 16.69
CA HIS A 50 -24.09 8.02 17.35
C HIS A 50 -23.67 7.59 18.76
N LYS A 51 -22.47 8.01 19.22
CA LYS A 51 -21.90 7.70 20.54
C LYS A 51 -21.94 6.21 20.89
N VAL A 52 -21.78 5.33 19.88
CA VAL A 52 -21.76 3.88 20.05
C VAL A 52 -20.46 3.43 20.67
N SER A 53 -19.33 3.92 20.17
CA SER A 53 -18.00 3.65 20.73
C SER A 53 -16.99 4.71 20.33
N ILE A 54 -15.95 4.88 21.14
CA ILE A 54 -14.80 5.74 20.83
C ILE A 54 -13.61 4.84 20.49
N PRO A 55 -13.05 4.90 19.27
CA PRO A 55 -11.93 4.04 18.90
C PRO A 55 -10.71 4.25 19.80
N SER A 56 -10.06 3.14 20.17
CA SER A 56 -8.81 3.13 20.94
C SER A 56 -7.57 3.38 20.07
N GLY A 57 -7.72 3.26 18.74
CA GLY A 57 -6.65 3.42 17.76
C GLY A 57 -6.09 2.10 17.22
N ASP A 58 -6.69 0.99 17.63
CA ASP A 58 -6.34 -0.40 17.30
C ASP A 58 -7.25 -0.98 16.21
N GLU A 59 -8.43 -0.38 16.08
CA GLU A 59 -9.49 -0.76 15.17
C GLU A 59 -9.18 -0.30 13.75
N TYR A 60 -9.68 -1.05 12.77
CA TYR A 60 -9.59 -0.67 11.38
C TYR A 60 -10.81 -1.15 10.61
N VAL A 61 -11.14 -0.43 9.54
CA VAL A 61 -12.06 -0.92 8.52
C VAL A 61 -11.29 -1.61 7.41
N TYR A 62 -11.92 -2.60 6.80
CA TYR A 62 -11.29 -3.50 5.85
C TYR A 62 -12.22 -3.81 4.67
N ILE A 63 -11.66 -3.79 3.46
CA ILE A 63 -12.26 -4.31 2.24
C ILE A 63 -11.19 -5.00 1.40
N ASP A 64 -11.59 -5.94 0.57
CA ASP A 64 -10.70 -6.62 -0.38
C ASP A 64 -11.39 -6.92 -1.70
N SER A 65 -10.63 -7.51 -2.63
CA SER A 65 -11.12 -7.88 -3.97
C SER A 65 -12.30 -8.86 -3.96
N THR A 66 -12.58 -9.54 -2.84
CA THR A 66 -13.71 -10.47 -2.69
C THR A 66 -14.94 -9.81 -2.07
N THR A 67 -14.81 -8.57 -1.60
CA THR A 67 -15.91 -7.81 -1.01
C THR A 67 -16.95 -7.44 -2.08
N PRO A 68 -18.23 -7.83 -1.93
CA PRO A 68 -19.26 -7.54 -2.92
C PRO A 68 -19.39 -6.04 -3.19
N THR A 69 -19.54 -5.66 -4.46
CA THR A 69 -19.74 -4.27 -4.89
C THR A 69 -21.02 -3.62 -4.39
N SER A 70 -21.98 -4.44 -3.95
CA SER A 70 -23.22 -3.99 -3.29
C SER A 70 -23.03 -3.60 -1.82
N THR A 71 -21.84 -3.78 -1.23
CA THR A 71 -21.58 -3.47 0.18
C THR A 71 -21.66 -1.95 0.40
N PRO A 72 -22.66 -1.42 1.12
CA PRO A 72 -22.93 0.01 1.15
C PRO A 72 -22.16 0.77 2.25
N TYR A 73 -21.39 0.06 3.08
CA TYR A 73 -20.67 0.63 4.22
C TYR A 73 -19.28 0.00 4.39
N TRP A 74 -18.42 0.69 5.12
CA TRP A 74 -17.13 0.13 5.55
C TRP A 74 -17.34 -0.94 6.61
N LYS A 75 -16.79 -2.13 6.40
CA LYS A 75 -16.85 -3.19 7.41
C LYS A 75 -15.76 -2.95 8.46
N LEU A 76 -16.18 -2.70 9.69
CA LEU A 76 -15.29 -2.71 10.85
C LEU A 76 -14.77 -4.14 11.05
N SER A 77 -13.45 -4.28 11.15
CA SER A 77 -12.82 -5.58 11.41
C SER A 77 -13.06 -6.03 12.86
N THR A 78 -13.17 -7.35 13.05
CA THR A 78 -13.14 -7.97 14.38
C THR A 78 -11.72 -8.21 14.88
N HIS A 79 -10.71 -8.00 14.04
CA HIS A 79 -9.30 -8.12 14.37
C HIS A 79 -8.71 -6.74 14.72
N THR A 80 -7.63 -6.73 15.50
CA THR A 80 -6.86 -5.51 15.78
C THR A 80 -5.65 -5.43 14.84
N ILE A 81 -5.25 -4.20 14.47
CA ILE A 81 -4.05 -3.98 13.65
C ILE A 81 -2.75 -4.42 14.36
N PHE A 82 -2.78 -4.54 15.69
CA PHE A 82 -1.63 -4.89 16.52
C PHE A 82 -1.41 -6.38 16.71
N ASN A 83 -2.36 -7.25 16.33
CA ASN A 83 -2.20 -8.70 16.44
C ASN A 83 -1.60 -9.29 15.16
N GLY A 84 -1.09 -10.53 15.24
CA GLY A 84 -0.57 -11.26 14.07
C GLY A 84 -1.66 -11.89 13.19
N SER A 85 -2.94 -11.68 13.49
CA SER A 85 -4.07 -12.33 12.83
C SER A 85 -4.90 -11.29 12.08
N ASN A 86 -4.28 -10.60 11.12
CA ASN A 86 -4.94 -9.65 10.23
C ASN A 86 -4.31 -9.70 8.83
N ALA A 87 -4.99 -9.12 7.84
CA ALA A 87 -4.57 -9.13 6.44
C ALA A 87 -3.13 -8.62 6.22
N LEU A 88 -2.74 -7.53 6.88
CA LEU A 88 -1.40 -6.98 6.79
C LEU A 88 -0.35 -7.96 7.34
N ALA A 89 -0.57 -8.48 8.55
CA ALA A 89 0.32 -9.44 9.20
C ALA A 89 0.47 -10.73 8.38
N ASN A 90 -0.64 -11.27 7.87
CA ASN A 90 -0.66 -12.44 7.00
C ASN A 90 0.17 -12.22 5.74
N THR A 91 0.02 -11.05 5.11
CA THR A 91 0.71 -10.71 3.85
C THR A 91 2.21 -10.52 4.04
N ILE A 92 2.63 -9.89 5.14
CA ILE A 92 4.07 -9.62 5.39
C ILE A 92 4.76 -10.73 6.17
N ALA A 93 4.08 -11.86 6.41
CA ALA A 93 4.63 -13.01 7.13
C ALA A 93 6.03 -13.46 6.64
N PRO A 94 6.35 -13.46 5.32
CA PRO A 94 7.70 -13.78 4.86
C PRO A 94 8.80 -12.84 5.40
N LEU A 95 8.46 -11.60 5.74
CA LEU A 95 9.39 -10.60 6.28
C LEU A 95 9.43 -10.56 7.81
N THR A 96 8.44 -11.15 8.49
CA THR A 96 8.41 -11.25 9.95
C THR A 96 8.86 -12.62 10.46
N ALA A 97 9.01 -13.63 9.60
CA ALA A 97 9.55 -14.94 9.94
C ALA A 97 11.04 -14.90 10.35
N LYS A 98 11.49 -15.80 11.25
CA LYS A 98 12.88 -15.78 11.76
C LYS A 98 13.97 -15.89 10.68
N GLN A 99 13.65 -16.51 9.55
CA GLN A 99 14.61 -16.72 8.47
C GLN A 99 14.29 -15.77 7.32
N LYS A 100 15.31 -15.03 6.87
CA LYS A 100 15.20 -14.20 5.67
C LYS A 100 14.81 -15.08 4.46
N PRO A 101 13.77 -14.71 3.70
CA PRO A 101 13.37 -15.48 2.53
C PRO A 101 14.46 -15.40 1.46
N LYS A 102 14.92 -16.55 0.96
CA LYS A 102 16.01 -16.66 -0.02
C LYS A 102 15.51 -16.74 -1.47
N ASN A 103 14.26 -17.08 -1.67
CA ASN A 103 13.60 -17.21 -2.95
C ASN A 103 12.72 -16.00 -3.31
N LEU A 104 12.64 -14.99 -2.44
CA LEU A 104 11.84 -13.78 -2.65
C LEU A 104 12.72 -12.56 -2.87
N ALA A 105 12.31 -11.68 -3.78
CA ALA A 105 12.80 -10.32 -3.88
C ALA A 105 11.94 -9.41 -2.99
N TYR A 106 12.57 -8.61 -2.13
CA TYR A 106 11.86 -7.63 -1.32
C TYR A 106 12.67 -6.35 -1.15
N VAL A 107 11.94 -5.24 -0.96
CA VAL A 107 12.45 -3.95 -0.54
C VAL A 107 11.48 -3.39 0.48
N VAL A 108 12.01 -2.94 1.62
CA VAL A 108 11.25 -2.27 2.67
C VAL A 108 11.78 -0.84 2.79
N TYR A 109 10.86 0.13 2.72
CA TYR A 109 11.22 1.54 2.68
C TYR A 109 10.29 2.40 3.53
N ASN A 110 10.86 3.35 4.25
CA ASN A 110 10.13 4.28 5.09
C ASN A 110 10.99 5.51 5.36
N ASP A 111 10.49 6.71 5.08
CA ASP A 111 11.22 7.95 5.36
C ASP A 111 11.33 8.28 6.86
N GLN A 112 10.67 7.50 7.71
CA GLN A 112 10.82 7.46 9.16
C GLN A 112 10.92 5.98 9.58
N PRO A 113 12.05 5.30 9.32
CA PRO A 113 12.20 3.88 9.62
C PRO A 113 12.22 3.64 11.14
N PRO A 114 12.16 2.38 11.61
CA PRO A 114 12.42 2.07 13.02
C PRO A 114 13.74 2.69 13.51
N ILE A 115 13.77 3.19 14.74
CA ILE A 115 14.88 4.02 15.27
C ILE A 115 16.24 3.32 15.13
N HIS A 116 16.30 2.01 15.35
CA HIS A 116 17.53 1.23 15.24
C HIS A 116 18.01 1.00 13.80
N LEU A 117 17.22 1.41 12.80
CA LEU A 117 17.50 1.29 11.36
C LEU A 117 17.57 2.67 10.68
N GLU A 118 17.59 3.76 11.46
CA GLU A 118 17.78 5.11 10.93
C GLU A 118 19.18 5.26 10.33
N ASP A 119 19.23 5.37 8.99
CA ASP A 119 20.43 5.76 8.26
C ASP A 119 20.54 7.30 8.30
N LYS A 120 21.73 7.82 8.63
CA LYS A 120 22.00 9.27 8.67
C LYS A 120 22.06 9.89 7.26
N THR A 121 22.07 9.09 6.20
CA THR A 121 22.01 9.59 4.83
C THR A 121 20.60 10.08 4.50
N SER A 122 20.48 11.37 4.17
CA SER A 122 19.18 11.98 3.89
C SER A 122 18.59 11.45 2.58
N SER A 123 17.58 10.59 2.66
CA SER A 123 16.66 10.37 1.53
C SER A 123 15.76 11.60 1.37
N ASN A 124 15.35 11.90 0.13
CA ASN A 124 14.42 13.01 -0.12
C ASN A 124 12.98 12.55 -0.41
N GLY A 125 12.71 11.25 -0.40
CA GLY A 125 11.36 10.70 -0.54
C GLY A 125 10.55 10.83 0.75
N HIS A 126 9.29 11.26 0.68
CA HIS A 126 8.25 11.06 1.69
C HIS A 126 7.42 9.85 1.28
N THR A 127 7.98 8.66 1.44
CA THR A 127 7.37 7.44 0.93
C THR A 127 7.62 6.28 1.87
N LYS A 128 6.59 5.47 2.06
CA LYS A 128 6.57 4.33 2.98
C LYS A 128 5.83 3.16 2.32
N GLY A 129 6.39 1.98 2.45
CA GLY A 129 5.85 0.79 1.84
C GLY A 129 6.85 -0.35 1.77
N LEU A 130 6.44 -1.42 1.11
CA LEU A 130 7.29 -2.56 0.82
C LEU A 130 6.80 -3.30 -0.41
N PHE A 131 7.67 -4.08 -1.02
CA PHE A 131 7.23 -5.14 -1.92
C PHE A 131 7.86 -6.48 -1.55
N ILE A 132 7.19 -7.57 -1.94
CA ILE A 132 7.68 -8.95 -1.83
C ILE A 132 7.26 -9.68 -3.12
N PHE A 133 8.19 -10.26 -3.86
CA PHE A 133 7.93 -10.95 -5.13
C PHE A 133 8.65 -12.29 -5.18
N ASP A 134 7.99 -13.32 -5.69
CA ASP A 134 8.62 -14.53 -6.20
C ASP A 134 8.71 -14.48 -7.74
N GLU A 135 8.95 -15.62 -8.38
CA GLU A 135 9.11 -15.71 -9.84
C GLU A 135 7.81 -15.52 -10.64
N GLU A 136 6.66 -15.71 -10.01
CA GLU A 136 5.33 -15.65 -10.63
C GLU A 136 4.61 -14.33 -10.32
N SER A 137 4.48 -13.99 -9.03
CA SER A 137 3.77 -12.80 -8.57
C SER A 137 4.41 -12.18 -7.34
N GLY A 138 3.82 -11.07 -6.88
CA GLY A 138 4.21 -10.44 -5.65
C GLY A 138 3.26 -9.36 -5.22
N VAL A 139 3.49 -8.86 -4.02
CA VAL A 139 2.70 -7.79 -3.42
C VAL A 139 3.47 -6.49 -3.43
N TRP A 140 2.76 -5.40 -3.67
CA TRP A 140 3.24 -4.05 -3.37
C TRP A 140 2.30 -3.39 -2.36
N ILE A 141 2.85 -3.02 -1.21
CA ILE A 141 2.12 -2.36 -0.14
C ILE A 141 2.54 -0.89 -0.08
N ILE A 142 1.55 -0.01 -0.15
CA ILE A 142 1.68 1.44 0.06
C ILE A 142 0.99 1.79 1.36
N HIS A 143 1.70 2.46 2.27
CA HIS A 143 1.12 2.84 3.56
C HIS A 143 1.57 4.21 4.06
N SER A 144 0.94 4.68 5.14
CA SER A 144 1.26 5.96 5.78
C SER A 144 1.93 5.82 7.17
N VAL A 145 2.05 4.59 7.69
CA VAL A 145 2.54 4.27 9.05
C VAL A 145 4.06 4.53 9.23
N PRO A 146 4.49 5.49 10.07
CA PRO A 146 5.89 5.66 10.44
C PRO A 146 6.42 4.47 11.25
N LYS A 147 7.73 4.19 11.17
CA LYS A 147 8.42 3.13 11.92
C LYS A 147 7.92 1.70 11.66
N PHE A 148 7.19 1.48 10.55
CA PHE A 148 6.67 0.18 10.15
C PHE A 148 7.23 -0.24 8.79
N PRO A 149 7.43 -1.55 8.55
CA PRO A 149 7.51 -2.62 9.55
C PRO A 149 8.70 -2.51 10.52
N GLU A 150 8.49 -2.96 11.75
CA GLU A 150 9.54 -3.15 12.77
C GLU A 150 9.82 -4.66 12.95
N MET A 151 10.99 -5.00 13.52
CA MET A 151 11.36 -6.38 13.87
C MET A 151 11.40 -7.36 12.68
N LEU A 152 11.85 -6.88 11.53
CA LEU A 152 12.03 -7.71 10.34
C LEU A 152 12.93 -8.91 10.64
N HIS A 153 12.42 -10.10 10.35
CA HIS A 153 13.08 -11.38 10.56
C HIS A 153 13.28 -11.82 12.01
N HIS A 154 12.49 -11.33 12.97
CA HIS A 154 12.57 -11.73 14.38
C HIS A 154 11.61 -12.86 14.79
N GLY A 155 10.71 -13.30 13.89
CA GLY A 155 9.77 -14.41 14.13
C GLY A 155 8.40 -14.00 14.64
N PHE A 156 8.07 -12.70 14.65
CA PHE A 156 6.78 -12.20 15.11
C PHE A 156 6.41 -10.88 14.41
N TYR A 157 5.11 -10.63 14.28
CA TYR A 157 4.57 -9.39 13.77
C TYR A 157 4.45 -8.35 14.89
N THR A 158 4.75 -7.09 14.56
CA THR A 158 4.53 -5.94 15.43
C THR A 158 3.95 -4.77 14.65
N PHE A 159 3.26 -3.88 15.35
CA PHE A 159 2.77 -2.63 14.79
C PHE A 159 3.15 -1.46 15.73
N PRO A 160 3.61 -0.31 15.20
CA PRO A 160 4.12 0.78 16.04
C PRO A 160 3.04 1.35 16.95
N THR A 161 3.31 1.38 18.26
CA THR A 161 2.35 1.86 19.27
C THR A 161 1.98 3.33 19.09
N ASN A 162 2.91 4.15 18.58
CA ASN A 162 2.67 5.56 18.26
C ASN A 162 1.71 5.75 17.06
N ALA A 163 1.42 4.70 16.28
CA ALA A 163 0.47 4.79 15.20
C ALA A 163 -0.98 4.85 15.69
N ARG A 164 -1.28 4.58 16.98
CA ARG A 164 -2.64 4.64 17.54
C ARG A 164 -3.33 5.99 17.32
N GLU A 165 -2.57 7.07 17.46
CA GLU A 165 -3.11 8.43 17.50
C GLU A 165 -3.86 8.81 16.22
N PHE A 166 -3.27 8.54 15.06
CA PHE A 166 -3.79 9.04 13.78
C PHE A 166 -4.40 7.95 12.91
N GLY A 167 -5.33 8.35 12.05
CA GLY A 167 -5.81 7.52 10.95
C GLY A 167 -4.66 7.12 10.02
N GLN A 168 -4.64 5.88 9.53
CA GLN A 168 -3.60 5.40 8.62
C GLN A 168 -4.22 4.50 7.55
N THR A 169 -3.67 4.54 6.34
CA THR A 169 -4.10 3.67 5.24
C THR A 169 -3.01 2.70 4.83
N MET A 170 -3.43 1.49 4.45
CA MET A 170 -2.59 0.47 3.84
C MET A 170 -3.32 -0.11 2.63
N LEU A 171 -2.71 0.01 1.46
CA LEU A 171 -3.16 -0.64 0.23
C LEU A 171 -2.17 -1.73 -0.12
N CYS A 172 -2.65 -2.96 -0.28
CA CYS A 172 -1.89 -4.06 -0.86
C CYS A 172 -2.48 -4.41 -2.22
N VAL A 173 -1.62 -4.61 -3.22
CA VAL A 173 -2.02 -5.13 -4.54
C VAL A 173 -1.06 -6.24 -4.95
N THR A 174 -1.64 -7.35 -5.42
CA THR A 174 -0.94 -8.50 -5.99
C THR A 174 -0.70 -8.26 -7.47
N PHE A 175 0.56 -8.10 -7.86
CA PHE A 175 0.99 -7.89 -9.24
C PHE A 175 1.72 -9.13 -9.78
N PRO A 176 1.62 -9.44 -11.08
CA PRO A 176 2.52 -10.41 -11.69
C PRO A 176 3.97 -9.87 -11.65
N THR A 177 4.96 -10.76 -11.53
CA THR A 177 6.39 -10.41 -11.41
C THR A 177 6.95 -9.66 -12.64
N SER A 178 6.21 -9.65 -13.74
CA SER A 178 6.48 -8.79 -14.90
C SER A 178 6.37 -7.29 -14.58
N GLN A 179 5.57 -6.88 -13.58
CA GLN A 179 5.42 -5.48 -13.17
C GLN A 179 6.56 -4.97 -12.28
N LEU A 180 7.38 -5.87 -11.73
CA LEU A 180 8.41 -5.55 -10.72
C LEU A 180 9.44 -4.53 -11.22
N GLU A 181 9.84 -4.61 -12.49
CA GLU A 181 10.83 -3.68 -13.07
C GLU A 181 10.29 -2.24 -13.13
N THR A 182 9.00 -2.08 -13.48
CA THR A 182 8.32 -0.79 -13.50
C THR A 182 8.17 -0.24 -12.07
N ILE A 183 7.75 -1.08 -11.12
CA ILE A 183 7.65 -0.71 -9.70
C ILE A 183 9.03 -0.27 -9.17
N ALA A 184 10.09 -1.01 -9.48
CA ALA A 184 11.45 -0.67 -9.08
C ALA A 184 11.92 0.66 -9.69
N THR A 185 11.58 0.93 -10.95
CA THR A 185 11.86 2.21 -11.62
C THR A 185 11.15 3.37 -10.92
N HIS A 186 9.87 3.20 -10.57
CA HIS A 186 9.09 4.20 -9.84
C HIS A 186 9.68 4.47 -8.45
N LEU A 187 10.07 3.43 -7.72
CA LEU A 187 10.75 3.60 -6.43
C LEU A 187 12.09 4.31 -6.60
N ARG A 188 12.86 4.02 -7.65
CA ARG A 188 14.13 4.74 -7.92
C ARG A 188 13.93 6.25 -8.10
N LEU A 189 12.83 6.68 -8.71
CA LEU A 189 12.51 8.10 -8.89
C LEU A 189 12.10 8.78 -7.58
N GLN A 190 11.43 8.06 -6.69
CA GLN A 190 10.96 8.61 -5.41
C GLN A 190 12.09 8.92 -4.43
N TYR A 191 13.26 8.32 -4.64
CA TYR A 191 14.40 8.40 -3.74
C TYR A 191 14.03 7.99 -2.29
N PRO A 192 13.47 6.77 -2.10
CA PRO A 192 13.05 6.27 -0.79
C PRO A 192 14.24 6.00 0.13
N ASN A 193 13.98 6.02 1.44
CA ASN A 193 14.88 5.45 2.43
C ASN A 193 14.63 3.94 2.55
N ILE A 194 15.53 3.12 2.00
CA ILE A 194 15.45 1.65 2.03
C ILE A 194 16.27 1.12 3.20
N TYR A 195 15.65 0.39 4.12
CA TYR A 195 16.31 -0.09 5.33
C TYR A 195 16.44 -1.62 5.43
N ASP A 196 15.74 -2.37 4.57
CA ASP A 196 16.04 -3.80 4.34
C ASP A 196 15.67 -4.16 2.89
N SER A 197 16.48 -5.00 2.28
CA SER A 197 16.26 -5.44 0.90
C SER A 197 17.07 -6.66 0.53
N TYR A 198 16.51 -7.51 -0.32
CA TYR A 198 17.20 -8.66 -0.89
C TYR A 198 16.53 -9.07 -2.21
N ALA A 199 17.27 -9.73 -3.09
CA ALA A 199 16.68 -10.48 -4.19
C ALA A 199 17.63 -11.60 -4.66
N PRO A 200 17.12 -12.82 -4.94
CA PRO A 200 17.92 -13.88 -5.54
C PRO A 200 18.32 -13.53 -6.98
N ALA A 201 19.37 -14.20 -7.47
CA ALA A 201 19.90 -13.96 -8.81
C ALA A 201 18.84 -14.18 -9.91
N SER A 202 17.93 -15.13 -9.75
CA SER A 202 16.87 -15.41 -10.72
C SER A 202 15.93 -14.21 -10.91
N LEU A 203 15.48 -13.60 -9.82
CA LEU A 203 14.64 -12.40 -9.86
C LEU A 203 15.39 -11.14 -10.29
N ARG A 204 16.71 -11.09 -10.10
CA ARG A 204 17.55 -9.96 -10.56
C ARG A 204 17.85 -10.02 -12.06
N LYS A 205 17.81 -11.21 -12.66
CA LYS A 205 18.10 -11.40 -14.08
C LYS A 205 17.07 -10.66 -14.93
N GLY A 206 17.54 -9.84 -15.88
CA GLY A 206 16.69 -9.05 -16.76
C GLY A 206 15.98 -7.86 -16.10
N ARG A 207 16.32 -7.50 -14.84
CA ARG A 207 15.69 -6.39 -14.09
C ARG A 207 16.71 -5.34 -13.65
N PRO A 208 17.24 -4.51 -14.58
CA PRO A 208 18.27 -3.53 -14.26
C PRO A 208 17.82 -2.47 -13.24
N ALA A 209 16.57 -2.01 -13.27
CA ALA A 209 16.05 -1.05 -12.30
C ALA A 209 15.96 -1.68 -10.90
N LEU A 210 15.54 -2.94 -10.77
CA LEU A 210 15.61 -3.65 -9.50
C LEU A 210 17.05 -3.71 -8.97
N ASN A 211 18.01 -4.09 -9.82
CA ASN A 211 19.42 -4.12 -9.44
C ASN A 211 19.92 -2.76 -8.95
N LEU A 212 19.56 -1.67 -9.65
CA LEU A 212 19.96 -0.32 -9.26
C LEU A 212 19.28 0.12 -7.95
N LEU A 213 18.01 -0.25 -7.74
CA LEU A 213 17.28 0.04 -6.50
C LEU A 213 17.93 -0.64 -5.29
N LEU A 214 18.27 -1.93 -5.41
CA LEU A 214 18.96 -2.71 -4.35
C LEU A 214 20.34 -2.12 -4.02
N ASN A 215 21.01 -1.51 -5.00
CA ASN A 215 22.28 -0.80 -4.81
C ASN A 215 22.09 0.68 -4.43
N ARG A 216 20.86 1.11 -4.09
CA ARG A 216 20.52 2.50 -3.71
C ARG A 216 20.94 3.54 -4.77
N LYS A 217 20.92 3.16 -6.06
CA LYS A 217 21.20 4.04 -7.21
C LYS A 217 19.90 4.64 -7.77
N PHE A 218 19.55 5.82 -7.25
CA PHE A 218 18.32 6.54 -7.59
C PHE A 218 18.42 7.37 -8.88
N ILE A 219 17.26 7.71 -9.46
CA ILE A 219 17.18 8.58 -10.65
C ILE A 219 17.41 10.02 -10.20
N ARG A 220 18.41 10.68 -10.79
CA ARG A 220 18.82 12.07 -10.47
C ARG A 220 18.67 13.03 -11.65
N GLU A 221 18.01 12.58 -12.70
CA GLU A 221 17.80 13.29 -13.97
C GLU A 221 16.31 13.28 -14.35
N ALA A 222 15.93 14.20 -15.23
CA ALA A 222 14.55 14.30 -15.72
C ALA A 222 14.16 13.04 -16.53
N PRO A 223 12.86 12.70 -16.62
CA PRO A 223 11.70 13.45 -16.12
C PRO A 223 11.51 13.31 -14.60
N TRP A 224 11.13 14.42 -13.93
CA TRP A 224 10.93 14.46 -12.47
C TRP A 224 9.59 13.85 -11.99
N ILE A 225 8.80 13.34 -12.93
CA ILE A 225 7.55 12.62 -12.72
C ILE A 225 7.56 11.43 -13.67
N LEU A 226 7.14 10.27 -13.20
CA LEU A 226 6.88 9.09 -14.03
C LEU A 226 5.43 8.65 -13.82
N THR A 227 4.83 8.20 -14.91
CA THR A 227 3.48 7.62 -14.93
C THR A 227 3.55 6.28 -15.64
N ALA A 228 2.93 5.27 -15.05
CA ALA A 228 2.88 3.93 -15.63
C ALA A 228 1.51 3.30 -15.43
N SER A 229 1.07 2.56 -16.45
CA SER A 229 -0.07 1.65 -16.35
C SER A 229 0.42 0.30 -15.85
N LEU A 230 -0.12 -0.14 -14.71
CA LEU A 230 0.13 -1.45 -14.12
C LEU A 230 -1.16 -2.28 -14.20
N LYS A 231 -1.04 -3.60 -14.12
CA LYS A 231 -2.17 -4.53 -14.05
C LYS A 231 -1.91 -5.54 -12.94
N ASP A 232 -2.89 -5.74 -12.07
CA ASP A 232 -2.85 -6.79 -11.06
C ASP A 232 -2.97 -8.19 -11.70
N VAL A 233 -2.91 -9.24 -10.88
CA VAL A 233 -3.01 -10.64 -11.34
C VAL A 233 -4.36 -10.97 -12.00
N SER A 234 -5.39 -10.16 -11.77
CA SER A 234 -6.71 -10.26 -12.42
C SER A 234 -6.88 -9.30 -13.60
N ASN A 235 -5.78 -8.73 -14.10
CA ASN A 235 -5.75 -7.74 -15.19
C ASN A 235 -6.50 -6.43 -14.92
N ASN A 236 -6.85 -6.11 -13.67
CA ASN A 236 -7.45 -4.83 -13.35
C ASN A 236 -6.40 -3.71 -13.50
N PRO A 237 -6.74 -2.59 -14.14
CA PRO A 237 -5.78 -1.52 -14.40
C PRO A 237 -5.55 -0.64 -13.18
N TYR A 238 -4.27 -0.28 -12.98
CA TYR A 238 -3.81 0.70 -12.01
C TYR A 238 -2.95 1.74 -12.73
N ILE A 239 -2.98 2.98 -12.26
CA ILE A 239 -2.11 4.05 -12.74
C ILE A 239 -1.20 4.45 -11.58
N SER A 240 0.09 4.21 -11.76
CA SER A 240 1.12 4.58 -10.79
C SER A 240 1.72 5.92 -11.18
N PHE A 241 1.83 6.82 -10.21
CA PHE A 241 2.53 8.09 -10.33
C PHE A 241 3.70 8.07 -9.36
N ALA A 242 4.91 8.29 -9.87
CA ALA A 242 6.09 8.52 -9.04
C ALA A 242 6.57 9.95 -9.28
N LYS A 243 6.89 10.65 -8.19
CA LYS A 243 7.41 12.01 -8.21
C LYS A 243 8.80 12.05 -7.60
N HIS A 244 9.71 12.79 -8.21
CA HIS A 244 10.98 13.21 -7.62
C HIS A 244 10.83 14.59 -6.96
N GLY A 245 11.64 14.87 -5.93
CA GLY A 245 11.62 16.16 -5.23
C GLY A 245 11.91 17.38 -6.11
N ARG A 246 12.57 17.21 -7.25
CA ARG A 246 12.84 18.30 -8.22
C ARG A 246 11.61 18.73 -9.02
N TYR A 247 10.52 17.97 -9.03
CA TYR A 247 9.28 18.38 -9.71
C TYR A 247 8.64 19.62 -9.07
N ASN A 248 8.89 19.85 -7.77
CA ASN A 248 8.52 21.06 -7.02
C ASN A 248 7.06 21.52 -7.17
N ARG A 249 6.12 20.58 -7.30
CA ARG A 249 4.68 20.82 -7.40
C ARG A 249 3.88 19.80 -6.59
N ASP A 250 2.61 20.10 -6.33
CA ASP A 250 1.65 19.13 -5.79
C ASP A 250 1.39 18.03 -6.83
N VAL A 251 1.59 16.76 -6.45
CA VAL A 251 1.43 15.63 -7.39
C VAL A 251 -0.03 15.47 -7.83
N TYR A 252 -0.98 15.73 -6.93
CA TYR A 252 -2.40 15.56 -7.22
C TYR A 252 -2.86 16.55 -8.29
N SER A 253 -2.52 17.83 -8.09
CA SER A 253 -2.92 18.90 -9.00
C SER A 253 -2.13 18.88 -10.32
N ALA A 254 -0.83 18.60 -10.26
CA ALA A 254 0.04 18.72 -11.44
C ALA A 254 0.11 17.45 -12.32
N ALA A 255 -0.28 16.28 -11.80
CA ALA A 255 -0.19 15.03 -12.56
C ALA A 255 -1.47 14.17 -12.46
N VAL A 256 -1.96 13.91 -11.25
CA VAL A 256 -3.04 12.93 -11.04
C VAL A 256 -4.36 13.40 -11.66
N ALA A 257 -4.84 14.60 -11.31
CA ALA A 257 -6.14 15.10 -11.79
C ALA A 257 -6.22 15.17 -13.32
N SER A 258 -5.15 15.65 -13.97
CA SER A 258 -5.07 15.74 -15.42
C SER A 258 -4.97 14.37 -16.10
N ASN A 259 -4.24 13.40 -15.53
CA ASN A 259 -4.15 12.05 -16.12
C ASN A 259 -5.44 11.24 -15.95
N LEU A 260 -6.18 11.48 -14.87
CA LEU A 260 -7.46 10.83 -14.63
C LEU A 260 -8.63 11.52 -15.32
N GLU A 261 -8.38 12.70 -15.89
CA GLU A 261 -9.38 13.57 -16.50
C GLU A 261 -10.59 13.75 -15.58
N SER A 262 -10.33 14.09 -14.31
CA SER A 262 -11.38 14.31 -13.33
C SER A 262 -10.93 15.24 -12.21
N ASN A 263 -11.86 16.06 -11.73
CA ASN A 263 -11.68 16.78 -10.47
C ASN A 263 -11.46 15.78 -9.32
N LEU A 264 -10.65 16.15 -8.34
CA LEU A 264 -10.31 15.29 -7.21
C LEU A 264 -10.66 15.90 -5.87
N PHE A 265 -11.08 15.05 -4.95
CA PHE A 265 -11.03 15.32 -3.51
C PHE A 265 -9.82 14.62 -2.93
N ALA A 266 -8.89 15.38 -2.35
CA ALA A 266 -7.71 14.85 -1.71
C ALA A 266 -7.80 15.03 -0.18
N SER A 267 -7.72 13.92 0.56
CA SER A 267 -7.48 13.93 2.01
C SER A 267 -6.04 13.51 2.26
N THR A 268 -5.26 14.41 2.84
CA THR A 268 -3.88 14.12 3.24
C THR A 268 -3.55 14.84 4.52
N TRP A 269 -2.54 14.42 5.29
CA TRP A 269 -2.10 15.16 6.48
C TRP A 269 -1.74 16.62 6.17
N ARG A 270 -2.53 17.59 6.65
CA ARG A 270 -2.27 19.03 6.42
C ARG A 270 -1.76 19.78 7.65
N ASN A 271 -1.17 19.08 8.61
CA ASN A 271 -0.55 19.68 9.81
C ASN A 271 0.98 19.58 9.80
N GLY A 272 1.61 19.67 8.63
CA GLY A 272 3.07 19.63 8.47
C GLY A 272 3.74 21.01 8.40
N ALA A 273 5.04 21.03 8.13
CA ALA A 273 5.79 22.26 7.87
C ALA A 273 5.45 22.89 6.51
N GLY A 274 5.73 24.20 6.36
CA GLY A 274 5.69 24.94 5.10
C GLY A 274 4.31 25.49 4.69
N GLY A 275 3.27 25.24 5.48
CA GLY A 275 1.91 25.72 5.19
C GLY A 275 1.11 24.77 4.30
N LYS A 276 -0.22 24.82 4.49
CA LYS A 276 -1.19 23.98 3.78
C LYS A 276 -1.29 24.41 2.33
N VAL A 277 -1.24 23.45 1.40
CA VAL A 277 -1.55 23.75 -0.01
C VAL A 277 -3.04 24.06 -0.10
N PRO A 278 -3.46 25.18 -0.73
CA PRO A 278 -4.87 25.50 -0.93
C PRO A 278 -5.54 24.52 -1.89
N ALA A 279 -6.85 24.65 -2.08
CA ALA A 279 -7.49 24.00 -3.21
C ALA A 279 -6.89 24.56 -4.52
N ASP A 280 -6.75 23.72 -5.53
CA ASP A 280 -6.21 24.14 -6.83
C ASP A 280 -7.31 24.13 -7.87
N CYS A 281 -7.72 25.33 -8.30
CA CYS A 281 -8.81 25.55 -9.26
C CYS A 281 -8.31 26.19 -10.56
N ASN A 282 -6.98 26.26 -10.75
CA ASN A 282 -6.36 26.97 -11.88
C ASN A 282 -6.10 26.07 -13.09
N TYR A 283 -6.35 24.76 -12.97
CA TYR A 283 -6.22 23.78 -14.05
C TYR A 283 -7.59 23.35 -14.56
N THR A 284 -7.61 22.70 -15.73
CA THR A 284 -8.82 22.08 -16.30
C THR A 284 -9.53 21.15 -15.32
N TYR A 285 -8.75 20.42 -14.51
CA TYR A 285 -9.25 19.54 -13.45
C TYR A 285 -8.79 20.06 -12.10
N THR A 286 -9.75 20.28 -11.20
CA THR A 286 -9.51 20.90 -9.90
C THR A 286 -9.17 19.86 -8.82
N VAL A 287 -8.47 20.29 -7.77
CA VAL A 287 -8.18 19.44 -6.60
C VAL A 287 -8.56 20.15 -5.32
N ALA A 288 -9.70 19.76 -4.76
CA ALA A 288 -10.21 20.25 -3.48
C ALA A 288 -9.64 19.45 -2.30
N ASN A 289 -9.51 20.10 -1.15
CA ASN A 289 -9.06 19.45 0.09
C ASN A 289 -10.25 18.92 0.89
N VAL A 290 -10.10 17.72 1.44
CA VAL A 290 -11.06 17.15 2.40
C VAL A 290 -10.68 17.59 3.82
N GLU A 291 -11.62 18.21 4.54
CA GLU A 291 -11.39 18.65 5.94
C GLU A 291 -11.82 17.60 6.96
N ALA A 292 -12.83 16.80 6.63
CA ALA A 292 -13.27 15.70 7.45
C ALA A 292 -13.81 14.55 6.59
N LEU A 293 -13.43 13.34 7.00
CA LEU A 293 -13.95 12.09 6.50
C LEU A 293 -15.08 11.64 7.42
N ARG A 294 -16.20 11.18 6.84
CA ARG A 294 -17.22 10.44 7.59
C ARG A 294 -17.21 9.00 7.12
N LEU A 295 -17.03 8.07 8.07
CA LEU A 295 -17.02 6.63 7.83
C LEU A 295 -18.30 6.05 8.42
N ASN A 296 -19.18 5.56 7.54
CA ASN A 296 -20.34 4.79 7.94
C ASN A 296 -19.96 3.30 8.04
N MET A 297 -20.22 2.70 9.20
CA MET A 297 -19.90 1.32 9.54
C MET A 297 -21.16 0.59 10.05
N GLY A 298 -22.28 0.79 9.37
CA GLY A 298 -23.57 0.22 9.74
C GLY A 298 -24.23 1.02 10.86
N LYS A 299 -24.04 0.60 12.12
CA LYS A 299 -24.65 1.28 13.28
C LYS A 299 -23.84 2.48 13.81
N GLN A 300 -22.61 2.63 13.32
CA GLN A 300 -21.67 3.66 13.77
C GLN A 300 -21.32 4.58 12.61
N GLN A 301 -21.26 5.90 12.88
CA GLN A 301 -20.78 6.90 11.93
C GLN A 301 -19.68 7.70 12.61
N LEU A 302 -18.43 7.44 12.20
CA LEU A 302 -17.28 8.17 12.70
C LEU A 302 -17.01 9.40 11.85
N GLN A 303 -16.73 10.52 12.50
CA GLN A 303 -16.15 11.69 11.86
C GLN A 303 -14.67 11.79 12.24
N ILE A 304 -13.81 11.77 11.22
CA ILE A 304 -12.37 11.87 11.35
C ILE A 304 -11.95 13.19 10.72
N LYS A 305 -11.41 14.11 11.52
CA LYS A 305 -10.92 15.39 11.02
C LYS A 305 -9.56 15.20 10.36
N ASN A 306 -9.21 16.07 9.42
CA ASN A 306 -7.92 16.04 8.74
C ASN A 306 -6.73 16.05 9.73
N GLY A 307 -6.86 16.78 10.84
CA GLY A 307 -5.83 16.84 11.88
C GLY A 307 -5.69 15.59 12.73
N GLU A 308 -6.54 14.60 12.54
CA GLU A 308 -6.54 13.29 13.21
C GLU A 308 -6.15 12.18 12.20
N ASP A 309 -5.76 12.52 10.97
CA ASP A 309 -5.63 11.57 9.87
C ASP A 309 -4.31 11.70 9.09
N HIS A 310 -3.44 10.70 9.27
CA HIS A 310 -2.17 10.60 8.53
C HIS A 310 -2.33 9.90 7.17
N SER A 311 -3.51 9.40 6.81
CA SER A 311 -3.76 8.80 5.51
C SER A 311 -3.48 9.82 4.38
N LYS A 312 -3.16 9.31 3.19
CA LYS A 312 -3.13 10.13 1.97
C LYS A 312 -3.89 9.41 0.88
N TRP A 313 -5.02 9.97 0.50
CA TRP A 313 -5.83 9.44 -0.57
C TRP A 313 -6.49 10.56 -1.36
N ALA A 314 -6.88 10.24 -2.59
CA ALA A 314 -7.72 11.09 -3.40
C ALA A 314 -8.78 10.27 -4.14
N ILE A 315 -9.93 10.88 -4.41
CA ILE A 315 -11.02 10.26 -5.18
C ILE A 315 -11.50 11.21 -6.26
N SER A 316 -12.02 10.65 -7.36
CA SER A 316 -12.70 11.46 -8.39
C SER A 316 -13.98 12.09 -7.84
N GLU A 317 -14.23 13.35 -8.20
CA GLU A 317 -15.49 14.02 -7.88
C GLU A 317 -16.66 13.41 -8.64
N GLU A 318 -16.46 13.13 -9.92
CA GLU A 318 -17.47 12.52 -10.77
C GLU A 318 -17.68 11.07 -10.35
N THR A 319 -18.89 10.77 -9.89
CA THR A 319 -19.27 9.41 -9.45
C THR A 319 -19.14 8.38 -10.58
N ALA A 320 -19.25 8.79 -11.84
CA ALA A 320 -19.06 7.91 -13.00
C ALA A 320 -17.60 7.48 -13.22
N LYS A 321 -16.61 8.27 -12.78
CA LYS A 321 -15.17 8.00 -13.03
C LYS A 321 -14.60 6.92 -12.09
N ARG A 322 -15.08 6.89 -10.84
CA ARG A 322 -14.78 5.85 -9.82
C ARG A 322 -13.31 5.67 -9.47
N PHE A 323 -12.50 6.71 -9.62
CA PHE A 323 -11.09 6.61 -9.24
C PHE A 323 -10.92 6.75 -7.73
N VAL A 324 -10.11 5.84 -7.17
CA VAL A 324 -9.53 5.95 -5.85
C VAL A 324 -8.03 5.86 -5.98
N CYS A 325 -7.35 6.76 -5.29
CA CYS A 325 -5.90 6.92 -5.32
C CYS A 325 -5.37 6.85 -3.90
N ILE A 326 -4.43 5.95 -3.63
CA ILE A 326 -3.73 5.87 -2.34
C ILE A 326 -2.29 6.30 -2.56
N GLY A 327 -1.79 7.21 -1.73
CA GLY A 327 -0.49 7.81 -1.94
C GLY A 327 0.33 7.96 -0.67
N THR A 328 1.51 8.56 -0.84
CA THR A 328 2.46 8.81 0.25
C THR A 328 2.67 10.29 0.50
N LEU A 329 2.36 11.18 -0.45
CA LEU A 329 2.61 12.62 -0.33
C LEU A 329 1.44 13.38 0.29
N ASN A 330 1.78 14.28 1.22
CA ASN A 330 0.83 15.25 1.75
C ASN A 330 0.66 16.44 0.80
N ARG A 331 -0.49 17.11 0.85
CA ARG A 331 -0.73 18.42 0.23
C ARG A 331 -0.25 19.55 1.15
N MET A 332 1.06 19.57 1.38
CA MET A 332 1.79 20.59 2.14
C MET A 332 2.93 21.14 1.28
N HIS A 333 3.22 22.45 1.35
CA HIS A 333 4.28 23.03 0.50
C HIS A 333 5.66 22.42 0.77
N SER A 334 5.93 21.97 1.99
CA SER A 334 7.17 21.25 2.32
C SER A 334 7.35 19.95 1.53
N GLN A 335 6.26 19.34 1.02
CA GLN A 335 6.31 18.13 0.20
C GLN A 335 6.54 18.41 -1.28
N TYR A 336 6.53 19.67 -1.73
CA TYR A 336 6.81 20.00 -3.14
C TYR A 336 8.20 19.51 -3.53
N ARG A 337 9.15 19.68 -2.61
CA ARG A 337 10.55 19.30 -2.79
C ARG A 337 10.89 17.86 -2.39
N ARG A 338 9.88 17.03 -2.10
CA ARG A 338 10.05 15.63 -1.72
C ARG A 338 9.54 14.67 -2.79
N GLY A 339 10.20 13.52 -2.90
CA GLY A 339 9.74 12.44 -3.75
C GLY A 339 8.61 11.64 -3.10
N GLY A 340 7.83 10.89 -3.89
CA GLY A 340 6.77 10.04 -3.37
C GLY A 340 5.84 9.54 -4.47
N GLN A 341 4.76 8.87 -4.10
CA GLN A 341 3.90 8.15 -5.05
C GLN A 341 2.42 8.29 -4.77
N THR A 342 1.65 7.99 -5.81
CA THR A 342 0.21 7.76 -5.77
C THR A 342 -0.13 6.61 -6.70
N LEU A 343 -0.90 5.63 -6.23
CA LEU A 343 -1.42 4.52 -7.02
C LEU A 343 -2.94 4.65 -7.12
N CYS A 344 -3.45 4.78 -8.34
CA CYS A 344 -4.87 4.99 -8.62
C CYS A 344 -5.48 3.79 -9.33
N PHE A 345 -6.74 3.47 -9.03
CA PHE A 345 -7.49 2.39 -9.65
C PHE A 345 -8.99 2.70 -9.62
N LYS A 346 -9.75 2.00 -10.46
CA LYS A 346 -11.22 2.10 -10.44
C LYS A 346 -11.79 1.11 -9.43
N ASN A 347 -12.62 1.59 -8.52
CA ASN A 347 -13.25 0.73 -7.53
C ASN A 347 -14.63 1.27 -7.12
N ALA A 348 -15.67 0.45 -7.27
CA ALA A 348 -17.05 0.84 -6.95
C ALA A 348 -17.35 0.79 -5.44
N CYS A 349 -16.77 -0.15 -4.70
CA CYS A 349 -17.03 -0.35 -3.26
C CYS A 349 -16.57 0.84 -2.42
N SER A 350 -15.47 1.47 -2.81
CA SER A 350 -14.87 2.59 -2.06
C SER A 350 -15.59 3.92 -2.28
N GLN A 351 -16.40 4.07 -3.33
CA GLN A 351 -17.18 5.30 -3.57
C GLN A 351 -18.33 5.50 -2.58
N ALA A 352 -19.16 4.47 -2.36
CA ALA A 352 -20.28 4.52 -1.41
C ALA A 352 -19.82 4.91 0.01
N ALA A 353 -18.57 4.60 0.28
CA ALA A 353 -17.94 4.64 1.58
C ALA A 353 -17.28 6.02 1.87
N TYR A 354 -17.16 6.91 0.87
CA TYR A 354 -16.49 8.23 0.98
C TYR A 354 -17.37 9.43 0.55
N GLU A 355 -18.65 9.21 0.22
CA GLU A 355 -19.57 10.25 -0.25
C GLU A 355 -20.00 11.27 0.84
N GLU A 356 -19.83 10.98 2.13
CA GLU A 356 -20.27 11.85 3.23
C GLU A 356 -19.21 12.86 3.74
N ARG A 357 -18.60 13.68 2.88
CA ARG A 357 -17.47 14.57 3.26
C ARG A 357 -17.84 16.05 3.49
N GLU A 358 -17.07 16.75 4.33
CA GLU A 358 -17.07 18.23 4.43
C GLU A 358 -15.92 18.82 3.60
N ARG A 359 -16.20 19.93 2.90
CA ARG A 359 -15.28 20.54 1.92
C ARG A 359 -15.09 22.04 2.20
N VAL A 360 -13.90 22.55 1.90
CA VAL A 360 -13.64 23.98 1.70
C VAL A 360 -13.45 24.20 0.21
N ARG A 361 -14.28 25.06 -0.39
CA ARG A 361 -14.15 25.49 -1.79
C ARG A 361 -13.04 26.51 -1.93
#